data_AF-A0A6P6INB3-F1
#
_entry.id   AF-A0A6P6INB3-F1
#
_cell.length_a   1.000
_cell.length_b   1.000
_cell.length_c   1.000
_cell.angle_alpha   90.00
_cell.angle_beta   90.00
_cell.angle_gamma   90.00
#
_symmetry.space_group_name_H-M   'P 1'
#
loop_
_entity.id
_entity.type
_entity.pdbx_description
1 polymer ?
#
loop_
_entity_poly.entity_id
_entity_poly.type
_entity_poly.pdbx_seq_one_letter_code
_entity_poly.pdbx_strand_id
1 'polypeptide(L)'
;MLNIAAVLCIATIYVRYKQVHALNPEENRIIRINKAGLVLGLLSCFGLSIVANFQKTDFFPVHICGAVLTFGMGSLYMLVQTILSYQMQPKIHGKQVFWIRLLLVIWCGVSAFSMLTSSSLLHSGNYGKDVDQKLHWNPEDKGYVLHMITTAAEWSLSFSFFGFFLTYIRDFQKISLQVEANLHGLTLYDTAPCPVNNERTRLLSRDL
;
A
#
# COMPACT_ATOMS: atom_id res chain seq x y z
N MET A 1 -2.99 -15.34 -3.57
CA MET A 1 -3.45 -14.37 -2.53
C MET A 1 -2.85 -12.98 -2.71
N LEU A 2 -1.54 -12.83 -2.99
CA LEU A 2 -0.89 -11.52 -3.10
C LEU A 2 -1.45 -10.60 -4.20
N ASN A 3 -1.91 -11.14 -5.34
CA ASN A 3 -2.58 -10.32 -6.37
C ASN A 3 -3.88 -9.68 -5.86
N ILE A 4 -4.67 -10.39 -5.06
CA ILE A 4 -5.88 -9.84 -4.43
C ILE A 4 -5.48 -8.74 -3.43
N ALA A 5 -4.43 -8.99 -2.63
CA ALA A 5 -3.89 -7.98 -1.72
C ALA A 5 -3.42 -6.72 -2.47
N ALA A 6 -2.79 -6.86 -3.63
CA ALA A 6 -2.39 -5.74 -4.48
C ALA A 6 -3.60 -4.89 -4.92
N VAL A 7 -4.69 -5.52 -5.37
CA VAL A 7 -5.92 -4.82 -5.76
C VAL A 7 -6.55 -4.09 -4.57
N LEU A 8 -6.65 -4.74 -3.41
CA LEU A 8 -7.18 -4.11 -2.18
C LEU A 8 -6.29 -2.95 -1.71
N CYS A 9 -4.97 -3.08 -1.89
CA CYS A 9 -4.02 -2.02 -1.57
C CYS A 9 -4.21 -0.82 -2.51
N ILE A 10 -4.36 -1.04 -3.82
CA ILE A 10 -4.69 0.02 -4.79
C ILE A 10 -5.97 0.75 -4.40
N ALA A 11 -7.04 0.02 -4.08
CA ALA A 11 -8.31 0.61 -3.65
C ALA A 11 -8.12 1.47 -2.39
N THR A 12 -7.39 0.96 -1.40
CA THR A 12 -7.07 1.69 -0.15
C THR A 12 -6.28 2.97 -0.41
N ILE A 13 -5.23 2.89 -1.24
CA ILE A 13 -4.38 4.02 -1.62
C ILE A 13 -5.21 5.08 -2.38
N TYR A 14 -6.09 4.64 -3.27
CA TYR A 14 -6.95 5.54 -4.04
C TYR A 14 -7.97 6.27 -3.16
N VAL A 15 -8.63 5.55 -2.24
CA VAL A 15 -9.52 6.15 -1.24
C VAL A 15 -8.76 7.19 -0.41
N ARG A 16 -7.54 6.86 0.04
CA ARG A 16 -6.70 7.81 0.77
C ARG A 16 -6.35 9.04 -0.07
N TYR A 17 -5.98 8.85 -1.34
CA TYR A 17 -5.70 9.94 -2.26
C TYR A 17 -6.91 10.88 -2.41
N LYS A 18 -8.10 10.32 -2.65
CA LYS A 18 -9.34 11.11 -2.77
C LYS A 18 -9.70 11.82 -1.48
N GLN A 19 -9.52 11.17 -0.32
CA GLN A 19 -9.72 11.79 0.99
C GLN A 19 -8.82 13.02 1.17
N VAL A 20 -7.51 12.90 0.95
CA VAL A 20 -6.57 14.01 1.14
C VAL A 20 -6.88 15.16 0.19
N HIS A 21 -7.24 14.85 -1.06
CA HIS A 21 -7.60 15.85 -2.05
C HIS A 21 -8.90 16.61 -1.67
N ALA A 22 -9.94 15.89 -1.23
CA ALA A 22 -11.21 16.50 -0.84
C ALA A 22 -11.10 17.38 0.41
N LEU A 23 -10.19 17.05 1.33
CA LEU A 23 -10.00 17.81 2.58
C LEU A 23 -9.07 19.02 2.41
N ASN A 24 -8.34 19.13 1.29
CA ASN A 24 -7.38 20.21 1.05
C ASN A 24 -7.43 20.73 -0.40
N PRO A 25 -8.61 21.19 -0.90
CA PRO A 25 -8.78 21.54 -2.31
C PRO A 25 -7.93 22.75 -2.76
N GLU A 26 -7.64 23.69 -1.86
CA GLU A 26 -6.89 24.92 -2.16
C GLU A 26 -5.37 24.79 -1.96
N GLU A 27 -4.92 23.69 -1.32
CA GLU A 27 -3.51 23.53 -0.92
C GLU A 27 -2.70 22.82 -2.00
N ASN A 28 -2.26 23.59 -3.00
CA ASN A 28 -1.50 23.10 -4.16
C ASN A 28 -0.31 22.19 -3.79
N ARG A 29 0.41 22.51 -2.70
CA ARG A 29 1.55 21.71 -2.23
C ARG A 29 1.11 20.33 -1.75
N ILE A 30 0.05 20.26 -0.94
CA ILE A 30 -0.50 19.00 -0.41
C ILE A 30 -0.99 18.14 -1.58
N ILE A 31 -1.68 18.74 -2.55
CA ILE A 31 -2.19 18.03 -3.73
C ILE A 31 -1.05 17.39 -4.54
N ARG A 32 0.05 18.12 -4.78
CA ARG A 32 1.22 17.58 -5.50
C ARG A 32 1.86 16.42 -4.75
N ILE A 33 2.08 16.56 -3.45
CA ILE A 33 2.64 15.50 -2.60
C ILE A 33 1.72 14.27 -2.58
N ASN A 34 0.41 14.49 -2.51
CA ASN A 34 -0.60 13.43 -2.53
C ASN A 34 -0.62 12.67 -3.87
N LYS A 35 -0.48 13.37 -5.01
CA LYS A 35 -0.33 12.74 -6.33
C LYS A 35 0.96 11.92 -6.44
N ALA A 36 2.08 12.45 -5.94
CA ALA A 36 3.33 11.69 -5.88
C ALA A 36 3.17 10.42 -5.03
N GLY A 37 2.50 10.53 -3.87
CA GLY A 37 2.12 9.39 -3.04
C GLY A 37 1.28 8.36 -3.80
N LEU A 38 0.25 8.78 -4.53
CA LEU A 38 -0.56 7.87 -5.35
C LEU A 38 0.31 7.07 -6.33
N VAL A 39 1.21 7.73 -7.07
CA VAL A 39 2.10 7.06 -8.03
C VAL A 39 3.02 6.05 -7.33
N LEU A 40 3.66 6.44 -6.23
CA LEU A 40 4.52 5.55 -5.44
C LEU A 40 3.76 4.33 -4.93
N GLY A 41 2.54 4.53 -4.43
CA GLY A 41 1.67 3.45 -3.96
C GLY A 41 1.28 2.49 -5.08
N LEU A 42 0.92 3.00 -6.26
CA LEU A 42 0.59 2.17 -7.42
C LEU A 42 1.79 1.35 -7.91
N LEU A 43 2.99 1.96 -7.95
CA LEU A 43 4.23 1.25 -8.28
C LEU A 43 4.56 0.16 -7.27
N SER A 44 4.31 0.41 -5.98
CA SER A 44 4.46 -0.60 -4.92
C SER A 44 3.48 -1.78 -5.12
N CYS A 45 2.21 -1.52 -5.43
CA CYS A 45 1.24 -2.57 -5.72
C CYS A 45 1.57 -3.37 -7.00
N PHE A 46 2.12 -2.69 -8.01
CA PHE A 46 2.62 -3.36 -9.21
C PHE A 46 3.78 -4.30 -8.87
N GLY A 47 4.74 -3.84 -8.06
CA GLY A 47 5.80 -4.69 -7.52
C GLY A 47 5.24 -5.92 -6.80
N LEU A 48 4.19 -5.74 -5.99
CA LEU A 48 3.58 -6.83 -5.23
C LEU A 48 2.98 -7.89 -6.18
N SER A 49 2.41 -7.46 -7.30
CA SER A 49 1.93 -8.36 -8.35
C SER A 49 3.10 -9.09 -9.05
N ILE A 50 4.23 -8.42 -9.30
CA ILE A 50 5.43 -9.09 -9.84
C ILE A 50 5.88 -10.20 -8.88
N VAL A 51 6.09 -9.89 -7.59
CA VAL A 51 6.50 -10.88 -6.57
C VAL A 51 5.51 -12.04 -6.49
N ALA A 52 4.22 -11.77 -6.66
CA ALA A 52 3.16 -12.78 -6.61
C ALA A 52 3.20 -13.78 -7.77
N ASN A 53 3.66 -13.36 -8.95
CA ASN A 53 3.62 -14.16 -10.17
C ASN A 53 4.99 -14.73 -10.57
N PHE A 54 6.09 -14.06 -10.19
CA PHE A 54 7.45 -14.50 -10.48
C PHE A 54 8.11 -15.00 -9.19
N GLN A 55 8.16 -16.31 -9.03
CA GLN A 55 8.74 -16.94 -7.85
C GLN A 55 10.27 -16.78 -7.82
N LYS A 56 10.82 -16.72 -6.61
CA LYS A 56 12.26 -16.59 -6.36
C LYS A 56 13.08 -17.70 -7.05
N THR A 57 12.58 -18.94 -7.07
CA THR A 57 13.27 -20.11 -7.62
C THR A 57 13.34 -20.12 -9.14
N ASP A 58 12.33 -19.58 -9.81
CA ASP A 58 12.19 -19.71 -11.26
C ASP A 58 12.80 -18.51 -11.99
N PHE A 59 12.57 -17.30 -11.47
CA PHE A 59 13.02 -16.05 -12.07
C PHE A 59 13.51 -15.05 -11.01
N PHE A 60 14.63 -15.40 -10.36
CA PHE A 60 15.24 -14.60 -9.28
C PHE A 60 15.40 -13.10 -9.61
N PRO A 61 15.94 -12.68 -10.76
CA PRO A 61 16.13 -11.24 -11.04
C PRO A 61 14.81 -10.46 -11.08
N VAL A 62 13.76 -11.07 -11.64
CA VAL A 62 12.43 -10.46 -11.76
C VAL A 62 11.77 -10.39 -10.38
N HIS A 63 11.91 -11.45 -9.59
CA HIS A 63 11.41 -11.49 -8.21
C HIS A 63 12.05 -10.36 -7.37
N ILE A 64 13.37 -10.20 -7.43
CA ILE A 64 14.08 -9.12 -6.72
C ILE A 64 13.63 -7.74 -7.22
N CYS A 65 13.47 -7.55 -8.53
CA CYS A 65 12.91 -6.31 -9.08
C CYS A 65 11.52 -6.01 -8.50
N GLY A 66 10.64 -7.02 -8.44
CA GLY A 66 9.34 -6.92 -7.79
C GLY A 66 9.44 -6.56 -6.31
N ALA A 67 10.35 -7.18 -5.56
CA ALA A 67 10.54 -6.91 -4.14
C ALA A 67 11.03 -5.47 -3.89
N VAL A 68 11.99 -4.98 -4.68
CA VAL A 68 12.47 -3.60 -4.61
C VAL A 68 11.35 -2.61 -4.97
N LEU A 69 10.55 -2.88 -5.99
CA LEU A 69 9.39 -2.06 -6.31
C LEU A 69 8.36 -2.06 -5.17
N THR A 70 8.02 -3.23 -4.63
CA THR A 70 7.05 -3.40 -3.55
C THR A 70 7.48 -2.63 -2.30
N PHE A 71 8.62 -3.00 -1.74
CA PHE A 71 9.07 -2.48 -0.46
C PHE A 71 9.69 -1.09 -0.61
N GLY A 72 10.52 -0.86 -1.63
CA GLY A 72 11.17 0.43 -1.85
C GLY A 72 10.16 1.56 -2.12
N MET A 73 9.31 1.40 -3.15
CA MET A 73 8.29 2.42 -3.45
C MET A 73 7.25 2.50 -2.34
N GLY A 74 6.96 1.38 -1.69
CA GLY A 74 6.06 1.30 -0.55
C GLY A 74 6.56 2.09 0.67
N SER A 75 7.85 2.01 1.00
CA SER A 75 8.45 2.77 2.10
C SER A 75 8.44 4.27 1.80
N LEU A 76 8.72 4.65 0.55
CA LEU A 76 8.59 6.05 0.10
C LEU A 76 7.13 6.53 0.19
N TYR A 77 6.16 5.69 -0.17
CA TYR A 77 4.74 5.98 0.02
C TYR A 77 4.41 6.23 1.50
N MET A 78 4.85 5.38 2.42
CA MET A 78 4.65 5.56 3.87
C MET A 78 5.26 6.89 4.37
N LEU A 79 6.46 7.23 3.90
CA LEU A 79 7.11 8.50 4.23
C LEU A 79 6.29 9.69 3.73
N VAL A 80 5.86 9.67 2.46
CA VAL A 80 5.00 10.72 1.87
C VAL A 80 3.70 10.86 2.65
N GLN A 81 3.04 9.77 3.01
CA GLN A 81 1.80 9.80 3.79
C GLN A 81 2.01 10.27 5.22
N THR A 82 3.18 10.05 5.80
CA THR A 82 3.56 10.61 7.11
C THR A 82 3.78 12.12 7.02
N ILE A 83 4.44 12.61 5.97
CA ILE A 83 4.60 14.05 5.69
C ILE A 83 3.24 14.72 5.48
N LEU A 84 2.35 14.12 4.69
CA LEU A 84 0.98 14.61 4.52
C LEU A 84 0.22 14.64 5.85
N SER A 85 0.40 13.61 6.69
CA SER A 85 -0.23 13.55 8.00
C SER A 85 0.18 14.71 8.89
N TYR A 86 1.46 15.11 8.84
CA TYR A 86 1.98 16.29 9.54
C TYR A 86 1.42 17.60 8.96
N GLN A 87 1.44 17.77 7.64
CA GLN A 87 0.95 18.98 6.97
C GLN A 87 -0.55 19.22 7.19
N MET A 88 -1.32 18.16 7.38
CA MET A 88 -2.76 18.22 7.66
C MET A 88 -3.09 18.39 9.15
N GLN A 89 -2.09 18.60 10.02
CA GLN A 89 -2.30 18.98 11.43
C GLN A 89 -2.54 20.49 11.59
N PRO A 90 -3.26 20.92 12.65
CA PRO A 90 -4.09 20.12 13.55
C PRO A 90 -5.53 19.94 13.03
N LYS A 91 -5.87 20.56 11.89
CA LYS A 91 -7.24 20.71 11.40
C LYS A 91 -7.92 19.37 11.06
N ILE A 92 -7.16 18.38 10.57
CA ILE A 92 -7.71 17.11 10.07
C ILE A 92 -7.20 15.91 10.88
N HIS A 93 -5.88 15.83 11.13
CA HIS A 93 -5.27 14.75 11.89
C HIS A 93 -4.80 15.22 13.28
N GLY A 94 -4.96 14.35 14.27
CA GLY A 94 -4.38 14.56 15.60
C GLY A 94 -2.87 14.34 15.62
N LYS A 95 -2.19 14.93 16.60
CA LYS A 95 -0.72 14.79 16.81
C LYS A 95 -0.27 13.33 16.96
N GLN A 96 -1.09 12.52 17.63
CA GLN A 96 -0.79 11.10 17.88
C GLN A 96 -0.68 10.27 16.60
N VAL A 97 -1.54 10.50 15.60
CA VAL A 97 -1.54 9.73 14.35
C VAL A 97 -0.23 9.93 13.58
N PHE A 98 0.29 11.16 13.56
CA PHE A 98 1.59 11.45 12.94
C PHE A 98 2.72 10.69 13.66
N TRP A 99 2.78 10.74 14.99
CA TRP A 99 3.84 10.04 15.74
C TRP A 99 3.79 8.54 15.53
N ILE A 100 2.59 7.92 15.52
CA ILE A 100 2.43 6.51 15.22
C ILE A 100 2.94 6.18 13.81
N ARG A 101 2.55 6.98 12.80
CA ARG A 101 3.01 6.81 11.41
C ARG A 101 4.52 6.98 11.28
N LEU A 102 5.11 7.95 11.98
CA LEU A 102 6.55 8.17 12.00
C LEU A 102 7.30 6.98 12.62
N LEU A 103 6.82 6.44 13.74
CA LEU A 103 7.41 5.25 14.37
C LEU A 103 7.36 4.04 13.44
N LEU A 104 6.26 3.86 12.70
CA LEU A 104 6.13 2.79 11.70
C LEU A 104 7.07 2.97 10.51
N VAL A 105 7.31 4.21 10.05
CA VAL A 105 8.32 4.50 9.02
C VAL A 105 9.72 4.20 9.53
N ILE A 106 10.05 4.56 10.78
CA ILE A 106 11.35 4.25 11.39
C ILE A 106 11.53 2.73 11.51
N TRP A 107 10.53 2.01 12.01
CA TRP A 107 10.53 0.55 12.05
C TRP A 107 10.78 -0.02 10.65
N CYS A 108 9.98 0.39 9.66
CA CYS A 108 10.13 -0.01 8.27
C CYS A 108 11.57 0.18 7.77
N GLY A 109 12.17 1.35 8.03
CA GLY A 109 13.55 1.65 7.65
C GLY A 109 14.58 0.75 8.32
N VAL A 110 14.45 0.47 9.63
CA VAL A 110 15.35 -0.43 10.36
C VAL A 110 15.25 -1.86 9.82
N SER A 111 14.03 -2.36 9.58
CA SER A 111 13.82 -3.70 9.00
C SER A 111 14.39 -3.79 7.58
N ALA A 112 14.17 -2.78 6.74
CA ALA A 112 14.73 -2.73 5.39
C ALA A 112 16.27 -2.71 5.41
N PHE A 113 16.87 -1.92 6.30
CA PHE A 113 18.33 -1.88 6.46
C PHE A 113 18.89 -3.22 6.94
N SER A 114 18.24 -3.86 7.91
CA SER A 114 18.63 -5.20 8.39
C SER A 114 18.55 -6.24 7.28
N MET A 115 17.47 -6.23 6.49
CA MET A 115 17.28 -7.14 5.35
C MET A 115 18.35 -6.91 4.27
N LEU A 116 18.60 -5.66 3.88
CA LEU A 116 19.59 -5.32 2.85
C LEU A 116 21.01 -5.72 3.26
N THR A 117 21.40 -5.43 4.49
CA THR A 117 22.74 -5.78 5.00
C THR A 117 22.91 -7.29 5.10
N SER A 118 22.00 -7.99 5.78
CA SER A 118 22.07 -9.46 5.92
C SER A 118 22.01 -10.20 4.58
N SER A 119 21.16 -9.77 3.64
CA SER A 119 21.12 -10.33 2.29
C SER A 119 22.42 -10.09 1.53
N SER A 120 22.97 -8.87 1.58
CA SER A 120 24.23 -8.55 0.90
C SER A 120 25.40 -9.37 1.44
N LEU A 121 25.48 -9.56 2.77
CA LEU A 121 26.44 -10.44 3.41
C LEU A 121 26.25 -11.90 2.99
N LEU A 122 25.01 -12.37 2.88
CA LEU A 122 24.69 -13.73 2.47
C LEU A 122 25.08 -14.02 1.01
N HIS A 123 24.82 -13.09 0.08
CA HIS A 123 25.15 -13.28 -1.34
C HIS A 123 26.63 -13.00 -1.65
N SER A 124 27.30 -12.13 -0.89
CA SER A 124 28.73 -11.86 -1.05
C SER A 124 29.62 -12.93 -0.37
N GLY A 125 29.08 -13.66 0.61
CA GLY A 125 29.78 -14.76 1.24
C GLY A 125 29.82 -16.01 0.37
N ASN A 126 30.96 -16.69 0.32
CA ASN A 126 31.14 -17.95 -0.41
C ASN A 126 30.42 -19.12 0.30
N TYR A 127 29.10 -19.06 0.42
CA TYR A 127 28.27 -20.03 1.15
C TYR A 127 27.68 -21.15 0.26
N GLY A 128 27.93 -21.12 -1.05
CA GLY A 128 27.52 -22.16 -2.01
C GLY A 128 26.98 -21.57 -3.32
N LYS A 129 26.89 -22.38 -4.38
CA LYS A 129 26.46 -21.91 -5.71
C LYS A 129 24.94 -21.78 -5.89
N ASP A 130 24.14 -22.26 -4.93
CA ASP A 130 22.68 -22.36 -5.04
C ASP A 130 21.91 -21.69 -3.88
N VAL A 131 22.54 -20.73 -3.19
CA VAL A 131 21.92 -20.01 -2.05
C VAL A 131 20.59 -19.34 -2.47
N ASP A 132 20.50 -18.89 -3.72
CA ASP A 132 19.33 -18.19 -4.27
C ASP A 132 18.15 -19.12 -4.52
N GLN A 133 18.40 -20.40 -4.78
CA GLN A 133 17.38 -21.41 -5.07
C GLN A 133 17.08 -22.32 -3.86
N LYS A 134 17.86 -22.20 -2.79
CA LYS A 134 17.72 -23.00 -1.58
C LYS A 134 16.47 -22.59 -0.79
N LEU A 135 15.45 -23.46 -0.85
CA LEU A 135 14.20 -23.31 -0.10
C LEU A 135 14.28 -23.90 1.31
N HIS A 136 15.02 -25.00 1.49
CA HIS A 136 15.12 -25.70 2.78
C HIS A 136 16.47 -25.42 3.42
N TRP A 137 16.44 -24.82 4.61
CA TRP A 137 17.62 -24.43 5.38
C TRP A 137 17.67 -25.22 6.69
N ASN A 138 18.78 -25.89 6.95
CA ASN A 138 19.06 -26.57 8.20
C ASN A 138 19.99 -25.71 9.07
N PRO A 139 19.92 -25.82 10.41
CA PRO A 139 20.80 -25.06 11.32
C PRO A 139 22.30 -25.24 11.05
N GLU A 140 22.71 -26.37 10.48
CA GLU A 140 24.10 -26.69 10.13
C GLU A 140 24.56 -26.05 8.81
N ASP A 141 23.64 -25.49 8.02
CA ASP A 141 23.95 -24.86 6.74
C ASP A 141 24.77 -23.58 6.94
N LYS A 142 25.83 -23.43 6.15
CA LYS A 142 26.61 -22.19 6.12
C LYS A 142 25.73 -21.04 5.64
N GLY A 143 25.68 -19.95 6.42
CA GLY A 143 24.82 -18.80 6.13
C GLY A 143 23.41 -18.89 6.72
N TYR A 144 23.04 -19.98 7.43
CA TYR A 144 21.73 -20.15 8.06
C TYR A 144 21.32 -18.95 8.93
N VAL A 145 22.24 -18.45 9.77
CA VAL A 145 21.96 -17.31 10.66
C VAL A 145 21.63 -16.04 9.86
N LEU A 146 22.37 -15.77 8.78
CA LEU A 146 22.11 -14.60 7.92
C LEU A 146 20.78 -14.76 7.16
N HIS A 147 20.46 -15.98 6.70
CA HIS A 147 19.16 -16.29 6.12
C HIS A 147 18.03 -16.04 7.13
N MET A 148 18.16 -16.52 8.37
CA MET A 148 17.17 -16.30 9.43
C MET A 148 16.97 -14.83 9.76
N ILE A 149 18.05 -14.04 9.83
CA ILE A 149 17.96 -12.58 10.03
C ILE A 149 17.25 -11.93 8.85
N THR A 150 17.58 -12.31 7.61
CA THR A 150 16.94 -11.79 6.39
C THR A 150 15.44 -12.08 6.40
N THR A 151 15.05 -13.32 6.67
CA THR A 151 13.65 -13.76 6.75
C THR A 151 12.91 -13.01 7.86
N ALA A 152 13.49 -12.92 9.06
CA ALA A 152 12.88 -12.17 10.17
C ALA A 152 12.71 -10.68 9.82
N ALA A 153 13.69 -10.08 9.15
CA ALA A 153 13.64 -8.70 8.70
C ALA A 153 12.57 -8.48 7.61
N GLU A 154 12.39 -9.43 6.68
CA GLU A 154 11.34 -9.39 5.66
C GLU A 154 9.92 -9.44 6.26
N TRP A 155 9.67 -10.34 7.21
CA TRP A 155 8.39 -10.40 7.92
C TRP A 155 8.16 -9.14 8.75
N SER A 156 9.19 -8.69 9.48
CA SER A 156 9.14 -7.44 10.25
C SER A 156 8.84 -6.22 9.37
N LEU A 157 9.45 -6.16 8.18
CA LEU A 157 9.16 -5.14 7.18
C LEU A 157 7.68 -5.21 6.76
N SER A 158 7.18 -6.40 6.42
CA SER A 158 5.77 -6.60 6.05
C SER A 158 4.79 -6.17 7.16
N PHE A 159 5.09 -6.47 8.42
CA PHE A 159 4.27 -6.03 9.56
C PHE A 159 4.24 -4.51 9.72
N SER A 160 5.35 -3.82 9.46
CA SER A 160 5.37 -2.35 9.50
C SER A 160 4.41 -1.73 8.47
N PHE A 161 4.31 -2.33 7.29
CA PHE A 161 3.36 -1.93 6.24
C PHE A 161 1.92 -2.16 6.67
N PHE A 162 1.60 -3.37 7.15
CA PHE A 162 0.25 -3.66 7.65
C PHE A 162 -0.15 -2.72 8.79
N GLY A 163 0.75 -2.50 9.75
CA GLY A 163 0.56 -1.54 10.83
C GLY A 163 0.28 -0.13 10.31
N PHE A 164 0.98 0.30 9.25
CA PHE A 164 0.75 1.60 8.63
C PHE A 164 -0.63 1.70 7.97
N PHE A 165 -1.06 0.69 7.21
CA PHE A 165 -2.39 0.65 6.62
C PHE A 165 -3.50 0.63 7.68
N LEU A 166 -3.30 -0.05 8.82
CA LEU A 166 -4.26 -0.02 9.93
C LEU A 166 -4.47 1.39 10.50
N THR A 167 -3.49 2.29 10.39
CA THR A 167 -3.69 3.70 10.77
C THR A 167 -4.76 4.40 9.94
N TYR A 168 -5.06 3.92 8.72
CA TYR A 168 -6.11 4.48 7.88
C TYR A 168 -7.52 4.16 8.36
N ILE A 169 -7.73 3.14 9.19
CA ILE A 169 -9.07 2.82 9.73
C ILE A 169 -9.65 4.05 10.44
N ARG A 170 -8.85 4.71 11.29
CA ARG A 170 -9.26 5.93 12.02
C ARG A 170 -9.51 7.11 11.08
N ASP A 171 -8.77 7.20 9.97
CA ASP A 171 -8.94 8.27 9.00
C ASP A 171 -10.20 8.05 8.15
N PHE A 172 -10.50 6.80 7.77
CA PHE A 172 -11.62 6.46 6.92
C PHE A 172 -12.95 6.44 7.68
N GLN A 173 -12.94 6.19 9.00
CA GLN A 173 -14.11 6.35 9.85
C GLN A 173 -14.70 7.77 9.86
N LYS A 174 -13.94 8.78 9.40
CA LYS A 174 -14.39 10.19 9.34
C LYS A 174 -15.02 10.58 8.01
N ILE A 175 -15.02 9.70 7.01
CA ILE A 175 -15.52 10.01 5.66
C ILE A 175 -16.62 9.02 5.26
N SER A 176 -17.61 9.52 4.53
CA SER A 176 -18.60 8.69 3.82
C SER A 176 -18.33 8.82 2.33
N LEU A 177 -18.18 7.69 1.65
CA LEU A 177 -18.08 7.63 0.20
C LEU A 177 -19.45 7.24 -0.34
N GLN A 178 -19.99 8.06 -1.23
CA GLN A 178 -21.23 7.78 -1.97
C GLN A 178 -20.88 7.68 -3.45
N VAL A 179 -21.34 6.61 -4.10
CA VAL A 179 -21.24 6.43 -5.55
C VAL A 179 -22.60 6.77 -6.13
N GLU A 180 -22.68 7.88 -6.86
CA GLU A 180 -23.91 8.29 -7.54
C GLU A 180 -23.80 7.91 -9.01
N ALA A 181 -24.61 6.94 -9.45
CA ALA A 181 -24.71 6.54 -10.85
C ALA A 181 -25.88 7.30 -11.49
N ASN A 182 -25.58 8.36 -12.24
CA ASN A 182 -26.59 9.10 -12.98
C ASN A 182 -26.81 8.47 -14.35
N LEU A 183 -27.97 7.85 -14.56
CA LEU A 183 -28.38 7.29 -15.85
C LEU A 183 -28.87 8.44 -16.75
N HIS A 184 -28.09 8.81 -17.77
CA HIS A 184 -28.48 9.86 -18.72
C HIS A 184 -29.39 9.37 -19.87
N GLY A 185 -29.71 8.07 -19.89
CA GLY A 185 -30.60 7.45 -20.89
C GLY A 185 -30.65 5.93 -20.72
N LEU A 186 -31.72 5.30 -21.22
CA LEU A 186 -31.83 3.83 -21.32
C LEU A 186 -31.18 3.29 -22.60
N THR A 187 -31.04 4.14 -23.62
CA THR A 187 -30.46 3.84 -24.92
C THR A 187 -29.48 4.95 -25.33
N LEU A 188 -28.53 4.66 -26.23
CA LEU A 188 -27.58 5.64 -26.78
C LEU A 188 -28.24 6.86 -27.45
N TYR A 189 -29.55 6.79 -27.73
CA TYR A 189 -30.30 7.78 -28.50
C TYR A 189 -31.39 8.49 -27.68
N ASP A 190 -31.69 8.05 -26.46
CA ASP A 190 -32.66 8.70 -25.58
C ASP A 190 -31.97 9.59 -24.55
N THR A 191 -31.91 10.90 -24.82
CA THR A 191 -31.52 11.95 -23.87
C THR A 191 -32.74 12.59 -23.20
N ALA A 192 -33.80 11.82 -22.93
CA ALA A 192 -34.90 12.32 -22.10
C ALA A 192 -34.47 12.30 -20.62
N PRO A 193 -34.57 13.40 -19.87
CA PRO A 193 -34.22 13.42 -18.46
C PRO A 193 -35.16 12.49 -17.67
N CYS A 194 -34.64 11.34 -17.26
CA CYS A 194 -35.35 10.42 -16.38
C CYS A 194 -35.29 10.98 -14.94
N PRO A 195 -36.36 10.88 -14.14
CA PRO A 195 -36.30 11.30 -12.74
C PRO A 195 -35.20 10.54 -12.00
N VAL A 196 -34.39 11.27 -11.23
CA VAL A 196 -33.31 10.70 -10.41
C VAL A 196 -33.95 9.85 -9.31
N ASN A 197 -34.05 8.55 -9.53
CA ASN A 197 -34.41 7.59 -8.48
C ASN A 197 -33.19 7.39 -7.58
N ASN A 198 -33.14 8.15 -6.48
CA ASN A 198 -32.23 7.92 -5.37
C ASN A 198 -32.63 6.64 -4.62
N GLU A 199 -31.69 5.91 -4.03
CA GLU A 199 -31.97 4.70 -3.22
C GLU A 199 -32.87 4.98 -2.00
N ARG A 200 -33.08 6.26 -1.65
CA ARG A 200 -34.05 6.71 -0.64
C ARG A 200 -35.47 6.90 -1.16
N THR A 201 -35.70 6.84 -2.46
CA THR A 201 -37.02 7.07 -3.05
C THR A 201 -37.87 5.82 -2.83
N ARG A 202 -38.93 5.93 -2.01
CA ARG A 202 -39.88 4.82 -1.79
C ARG A 202 -40.55 4.46 -3.12
N LEU A 203 -40.37 3.21 -3.55
CA LEU A 203 -40.92 2.68 -4.80
C LEU A 203 -42.44 2.43 -4.75
N LEU A 204 -43.07 2.54 -3.58
CA LEU A 204 -44.51 2.36 -3.40
C LEU A 204 -45.07 3.50 -2.54
N SER A 205 -46.12 4.17 -3.05
CA SER A 205 -46.95 5.06 -2.25
C SER A 205 -47.68 4.21 -1.21
N ARG A 206 -47.57 4.60 0.05
CA ARG A 206 -48.21 3.91 1.16
C ARG A 206 -49.66 4.40 1.27
N ASP A 207 -50.48 4.06 0.27
CA ASP A 207 -51.93 4.26 0.30
C ASP A 207 -52.62 2.97 -0.16
N LEU A 208 -52.94 2.14 0.82
CA LEU A 208 -54.07 1.19 0.83
C LEU A 208 -54.34 0.78 2.29
#